data_AF-A0A4Q9HAU7-F1
#
_entry.id   AF-A0A4Q9HAU7-F1
#
_cell.length_a   1.000
_cell.length_b   1.000
_cell.length_c   1.000
_cell.angle_alpha   90.00
_cell.angle_beta   90.00
_cell.angle_gamma   90.00
#
_symmetry.space_group_name_H-M   'P 1'
#
loop_
_entity.id
_entity.type
_entity.pdbx_description
1 polymer ?
#
loop_
_entity_poly.entity_id
_entity_poly.type
_entity_poly.pdbx_seq_one_letter_code
_entity_poly.pdbx_strand_id
1 'polypeptide(L)'
;MSMNKSLLLIFLNVISLSLYAQYVDINLVNCKISETEQKKIEKLIAYERMFCNEIFETRENITAPVKINLYGKGKDYRLAQKTYSAPINSAGFYIAAINEAFVYKSSDFISVALHEASHSIFQFNFKKSPKWLNEGLAEFFETLDFDSEGNLYSYPQSGRIKRIKAGIDSKDSERLKSFFKIYSGSFYGHDIDDNYNTAYSVIYFFIKSKRTDLLKKVIKLNTQGYDTEKAIELTFGSFDRFEERYKLFYNYHK
;
A
#
# COMPACT_ATOMS: atom_id res chain seq x y z
N MET A 1 22.42 -17.24 2.52
CA MET A 1 21.79 -16.76 1.27
C MET A 1 21.31 -15.34 1.55
N SER A 2 22.05 -14.33 1.08
CA SER A 2 21.84 -12.93 1.47
C SER A 2 20.66 -12.33 0.69
N MET A 3 19.59 -11.98 1.39
CA MET A 3 18.45 -11.24 0.82
C MET A 3 18.89 -9.80 0.54
N ASN A 4 18.74 -9.35 -0.71
CA ASN A 4 18.99 -7.98 -1.12
C ASN A 4 18.09 -7.01 -0.33
N LYS A 5 18.64 -6.38 0.71
CA LYS A 5 18.03 -5.24 1.41
C LYS A 5 18.32 -3.98 0.60
N SER A 6 17.32 -3.46 -0.13
CA SER A 6 17.44 -2.12 -0.73
C SER A 6 17.19 -1.06 0.34
N LEU A 7 18.23 -0.31 0.71
CA LEU A 7 18.11 0.88 1.57
C LEU A 7 17.30 1.97 0.85
N LEU A 8 16.26 2.46 1.52
CA LEU A 8 15.60 3.71 1.16
C LEU A 8 16.23 4.82 2.00
N LEU A 9 17.15 5.59 1.42
CA LEU A 9 17.82 6.70 2.10
C LEU A 9 16.91 7.94 2.07
N ILE A 10 16.20 8.18 3.17
CA ILE A 10 15.53 9.46 3.44
C ILE A 10 16.16 10.03 4.72
N PHE A 11 16.91 11.13 4.59
CA PHE A 11 17.45 11.86 5.73
C PHE A 11 16.30 12.47 6.56
N LEU A 12 16.16 12.10 7.84
CA LEU A 12 15.12 12.62 8.73
C LEU A 12 15.67 13.02 10.09
N ASN A 13 15.44 14.28 10.46
CA ASN A 13 15.66 14.82 11.79
C ASN A 13 14.64 14.21 12.79
N VAL A 14 15.13 13.69 13.91
CA VAL A 14 14.36 13.00 14.97
C VAL A 14 13.18 13.82 15.54
N ILE A 15 13.22 15.15 15.41
CA ILE A 15 12.22 16.09 15.96
C ILE A 15 10.86 16.02 15.23
N SER A 16 10.82 15.60 13.95
CA SER A 16 9.56 15.53 13.20
C SER A 16 8.69 14.33 13.63
N LEU A 17 9.30 13.24 14.13
CA LEU A 17 8.59 12.00 14.46
C LEU A 17 7.60 12.13 15.62
N SER A 18 7.91 12.93 16.65
CA SER A 18 7.03 13.15 17.80
C SER A 18 5.76 13.94 17.44
N LEU A 19 5.80 14.80 16.42
CA LEU A 19 4.63 15.54 15.94
C LEU A 19 3.70 14.68 15.07
N TYR A 20 4.16 13.54 14.54
CA TYR A 20 3.32 12.65 13.72
C TYR A 20 2.46 11.69 14.57
N ALA A 21 2.93 11.32 15.77
CA ALA A 21 2.22 10.41 16.67
C ALA A 21 0.86 10.97 17.14
N GLN A 22 0.72 12.30 17.26
CA GLN A 22 -0.53 12.93 17.72
C GLN A 22 -1.73 12.73 16.79
N TYR A 23 -1.51 12.23 15.57
CA TYR A 23 -2.56 11.97 14.59
C TYR A 23 -2.78 10.47 14.32
N VAL A 24 -2.25 9.61 15.18
CA VAL A 24 -2.49 8.17 15.16
C VAL A 24 -3.19 7.80 16.48
N ASP A 25 -4.45 7.39 16.38
CA ASP A 25 -5.23 6.91 17.52
C ASP A 25 -5.37 5.39 17.43
N ILE A 26 -4.82 4.67 18.42
CA ILE A 26 -4.93 3.20 18.50
C ILE A 26 -5.83 2.84 19.68
N ASN A 27 -7.08 2.52 19.37
CA ASN A 27 -8.05 2.05 20.34
C ASN A 27 -7.88 0.53 20.58
N LEU A 28 -7.49 0.16 21.79
CA LEU A 28 -7.24 -1.24 22.17
C LEU A 28 -8.51 -1.90 22.71
N VAL A 29 -9.08 -2.84 21.95
CA VAL A 29 -10.28 -3.59 22.32
C VAL A 29 -9.89 -4.98 22.82
N ASN A 30 -9.97 -5.18 24.14
CA ASN A 30 -9.67 -6.46 24.79
C ASN A 30 -8.27 -7.02 24.45
N CYS A 31 -7.30 -6.13 24.25
CA CYS A 31 -5.90 -6.47 23.99
C CYS A 31 -4.95 -5.49 24.67
N LYS A 32 -3.65 -5.77 24.55
CA LYS A 32 -2.56 -4.87 24.91
C LYS A 32 -1.49 -4.96 23.83
N ILE A 33 -0.84 -3.85 23.54
CA ILE A 33 0.41 -3.79 22.76
C ILE A 33 1.49 -3.19 23.65
N SER A 34 2.73 -3.56 23.40
CA SER A 34 3.90 -2.95 24.01
C SER A 34 4.11 -1.54 23.46
N GLU A 35 4.81 -0.70 24.23
CA GLU A 35 5.24 0.62 23.79
C GLU A 35 6.10 0.55 22.52
N THR A 36 6.91 -0.50 22.38
CA THR A 36 7.73 -0.75 21.19
C THR A 36 6.87 -1.02 19.95
N GLU A 37 5.82 -1.85 20.07
CA GLU A 37 4.88 -2.09 18.96
C GLU A 37 4.15 -0.82 18.56
N GLN A 38 3.67 -0.03 19.54
CA GLN A 38 3.00 1.24 19.26
C GLN A 38 3.92 2.23 18.54
N LYS A 39 5.13 2.47 19.06
CA LYS A 39 6.12 3.35 18.42
C LYS A 39 6.50 2.87 17.02
N LYS A 40 6.57 1.55 16.80
CA LYS A 40 6.82 0.97 15.48
C LYS A 40 5.71 1.33 14.50
N ILE A 41 4.44 1.14 14.88
CA ILE A 41 3.28 1.52 14.06
C ILE A 41 3.31 3.01 13.73
N GLU A 42 3.43 3.88 14.74
CA GLU A 42 3.45 5.33 14.55
C GLU A 42 4.58 5.79 13.63
N LYS A 43 5.78 5.23 13.80
CA LYS A 43 6.95 5.57 12.97
C LYS A 43 6.77 5.10 11.52
N LEU A 44 6.22 3.91 11.30
CA LEU A 44 5.96 3.39 9.94
C LEU A 44 4.86 4.20 9.24
N ILE A 45 3.77 4.55 9.94
CA ILE A 45 2.73 5.45 9.41
C ILE A 45 3.30 6.84 9.07
N ALA A 46 4.24 7.36 9.88
CA ALA A 46 4.91 8.61 9.55
C ALA A 46 5.68 8.51 8.21
N TYR A 47 6.32 7.39 7.91
CA TYR A 47 6.96 7.16 6.62
C TYR A 47 5.95 7.06 5.47
N GLU A 48 4.82 6.37 5.67
CA GLU A 48 3.73 6.35 4.67
C GLU A 48 3.26 7.76 4.34
N ARG A 49 3.02 8.61 5.36
CA ARG A 49 2.62 10.01 5.18
C ARG A 49 3.65 10.80 4.37
N MET A 50 4.93 10.60 4.66
CA MET A 50 6.01 11.27 3.93
C MET A 50 6.07 10.83 2.47
N PHE A 51 5.94 9.53 2.21
CA PHE A 51 5.87 9.01 0.86
C PHE A 51 4.65 9.55 0.11
N CYS A 52 3.47 9.57 0.76
CA CYS A 52 2.25 10.14 0.21
C CYS A 52 2.41 11.64 -0.12
N ASN A 53 3.00 12.43 0.78
CA ASN A 53 3.34 13.83 0.50
C ASN A 53 4.22 13.98 -0.74
N GLU A 54 5.22 13.11 -0.91
CA GLU A 54 6.09 13.13 -2.08
C GLU A 54 5.31 12.85 -3.36
N ILE A 55 4.56 11.74 -3.43
CA ILE A 55 3.88 11.30 -4.66
C ILE A 55 2.66 12.15 -5.04
N PHE A 56 2.01 12.78 -4.06
CA PHE A 56 0.86 13.66 -4.27
C PHE A 56 1.23 15.14 -4.36
N GLU A 57 2.51 15.49 -4.19
CA GLU A 57 2.98 16.87 -4.19
C GLU A 57 2.25 17.76 -3.15
N THR A 58 1.99 17.22 -1.95
CA THR A 58 1.26 17.90 -0.86
C THR A 58 2.03 17.84 0.46
N ARG A 59 1.53 18.56 1.48
CA ARG A 59 1.99 18.46 2.88
C ARG A 59 0.88 18.04 3.84
N GLU A 60 -0.35 17.86 3.35
CA GLU A 60 -1.55 17.62 4.15
C GLU A 60 -1.51 16.27 4.87
N ASN A 61 -0.71 15.31 4.38
CA ASN A 61 -0.65 13.97 4.99
C ASN A 61 0.03 13.97 6.36
N ILE A 62 0.78 15.02 6.71
CA ILE A 62 1.41 15.17 8.03
C ILE A 62 0.37 15.08 9.15
N THR A 63 -0.83 15.59 8.90
CA THR A 63 -1.92 15.70 9.87
C THR A 63 -3.13 14.83 9.50
N ALA A 64 -3.03 13.97 8.48
CA ALA A 64 -4.12 13.08 8.09
C ALA A 64 -4.45 12.12 9.25
N PRO A 65 -5.65 12.20 9.85
CA PRO A 65 -5.99 11.40 11.01
C PRO A 65 -6.07 9.92 10.64
N VAL A 66 -5.39 9.08 11.42
CA VAL A 66 -5.45 7.62 11.31
C VAL A 66 -6.00 7.08 12.62
N LYS A 67 -7.13 6.36 12.56
CA LYS A 67 -7.72 5.71 13.72
C LYS A 67 -7.80 4.20 13.50
N ILE A 68 -7.20 3.44 14.42
CA ILE A 68 -7.09 1.98 14.37
C ILE A 68 -7.77 1.39 15.59
N ASN A 69 -8.82 0.59 15.36
CA ASN A 69 -9.46 -0.22 16.38
C ASN A 69 -8.83 -1.62 16.37
N LEU A 70 -8.03 -1.95 17.38
CA LEU A 70 -7.28 -3.20 17.47
C LEU A 70 -7.96 -4.20 18.41
N TYR A 71 -8.42 -5.33 17.86
CA TYR A 71 -9.23 -6.32 18.58
C TYR A 71 -8.39 -7.54 19.00
N GLY A 72 -8.33 -7.81 20.30
CA GLY A 72 -7.64 -9.00 20.83
C GLY A 72 -8.45 -10.30 20.79
N LYS A 73 -9.77 -10.19 20.70
CA LYS A 73 -10.67 -11.35 20.72
C LYS A 73 -11.41 -11.45 19.39
N GLY A 74 -11.30 -12.60 18.73
CA GLY A 74 -11.95 -12.83 17.44
C GLY A 74 -13.47 -12.64 17.47
N LYS A 75 -14.13 -12.85 18.62
CA LYS A 75 -15.57 -12.60 18.76
C LYS A 75 -15.95 -11.12 18.61
N ASP A 76 -15.14 -10.21 19.15
CA ASP A 76 -15.40 -8.77 19.14
C ASP A 76 -15.06 -8.20 17.76
N TYR A 77 -13.97 -8.70 17.15
CA TYR A 77 -13.62 -8.39 15.77
C TYR A 77 -14.70 -8.84 14.78
N ARG A 78 -15.20 -10.08 14.89
CA ARG A 78 -16.31 -10.58 14.06
C ARG A 78 -17.59 -9.78 14.23
N LEU A 79 -17.86 -9.27 15.44
CA LEU A 79 -18.98 -8.37 15.66
C LEU A 79 -18.80 -7.08 14.87
N ALA A 80 -17.60 -6.49 14.89
CA ALA A 80 -17.29 -5.32 14.08
C ALA A 80 -17.43 -5.61 12.57
N GLN A 81 -16.89 -6.74 12.08
CA GLN A 81 -17.04 -7.15 10.68
C GLN A 81 -18.53 -7.23 10.28
N LYS A 82 -19.38 -7.83 11.14
CA LYS A 82 -20.83 -7.91 10.89
C LYS A 82 -21.48 -6.53 10.88
N THR A 83 -21.13 -5.64 11.81
CA THR A 83 -21.69 -4.28 11.90
C THR A 83 -21.42 -3.47 10.63
N TYR A 84 -20.24 -3.64 10.03
CA TYR A 84 -19.83 -2.87 8.85
C TYR A 84 -19.89 -3.66 7.54
N SER A 85 -20.49 -4.86 7.55
CA SER A 85 -20.58 -5.75 6.39
C SER A 85 -19.23 -6.04 5.72
N ALA A 86 -18.16 -6.13 6.51
CA ALA A 86 -16.82 -6.41 6.04
C ALA A 86 -16.61 -7.92 5.75
N PRO A 87 -15.67 -8.29 4.85
CA PRO A 87 -15.40 -9.69 4.54
C PRO A 87 -14.99 -10.51 5.77
N ILE A 88 -15.60 -11.67 5.98
CA ILE A 88 -15.44 -12.53 7.18
C ILE A 88 -13.99 -13.01 7.37
N ASN A 89 -13.26 -13.23 6.27
CA ASN A 89 -11.91 -13.80 6.30
C ASN A 89 -10.79 -12.75 6.30
N SER A 90 -11.11 -11.46 6.44
CA SER A 90 -10.09 -10.41 6.46
C SER A 90 -9.49 -10.23 7.85
N ALA A 91 -8.17 -10.05 7.94
CA ALA A 91 -7.47 -9.72 9.19
C ALA A 91 -7.58 -8.23 9.56
N GLY A 92 -7.93 -7.38 8.59
CA GLY A 92 -8.25 -5.97 8.79
C GLY A 92 -9.34 -5.49 7.83
N PHE A 93 -9.95 -4.35 8.10
CA PHE A 93 -10.74 -3.63 7.11
C PHE A 93 -10.83 -2.15 7.46
N TYR A 94 -11.03 -1.33 6.43
CA TYR A 94 -11.14 0.11 6.55
C TYR A 94 -12.52 0.61 6.11
N ILE A 95 -13.13 1.50 6.90
CA ILE A 95 -14.44 2.09 6.61
C ILE A 95 -14.28 3.58 6.29
N ALA A 96 -14.31 3.91 5.00
CA ALA A 96 -14.14 5.27 4.48
C ALA A 96 -15.17 6.29 5.03
N ALA A 97 -16.39 5.85 5.32
CA ALA A 97 -17.46 6.73 5.81
C ALA A 97 -17.17 7.32 7.21
N ILE A 98 -16.39 6.62 8.03
CA ILE A 98 -16.03 7.05 9.39
C ILE A 98 -14.52 7.27 9.56
N ASN A 99 -13.72 6.99 8.53
CA ASN A 99 -12.26 7.06 8.56
C ASN A 99 -11.64 6.22 9.68
N GLU A 100 -12.09 4.98 9.82
CA GLU A 100 -11.59 4.06 10.84
C GLU A 100 -11.14 2.73 10.24
N ALA A 101 -9.99 2.26 10.70
CA ALA A 101 -9.45 0.94 10.47
C ALA A 101 -9.85 0.00 11.63
N PHE A 102 -10.09 -1.26 11.30
CA PHE A 102 -10.45 -2.31 12.23
C PHE A 102 -9.49 -3.48 11.99
N VAL A 103 -8.73 -3.86 13.00
CA VAL A 103 -7.63 -4.84 12.84
C VAL A 103 -7.75 -5.92 13.91
N TYR A 104 -7.59 -7.17 13.52
CA TYR A 104 -7.47 -8.27 14.46
C TYR A 104 -6.02 -8.42 14.93
N LYS A 105 -5.80 -8.61 16.24
CA LYS A 105 -4.45 -8.75 16.82
C LYS A 105 -3.88 -10.16 16.60
N SER A 106 -3.58 -10.49 15.36
CA SER A 106 -2.78 -11.66 14.93
C SER A 106 -1.28 -11.39 15.06
N SER A 107 -0.43 -12.31 14.63
CA SER A 107 1.04 -12.14 14.65
C SER A 107 1.56 -11.05 13.69
N ASP A 108 0.80 -10.74 12.65
CA ASP A 108 1.09 -9.81 11.57
C ASP A 108 0.29 -8.50 11.67
N PHE A 109 -0.35 -8.23 12.82
CA PHE A 109 -1.27 -7.10 13.00
C PHE A 109 -0.65 -5.73 12.70
N ILE A 110 0.68 -5.56 12.83
CA ILE A 110 1.36 -4.32 12.46
C ILE A 110 1.28 -4.11 10.95
N SER A 111 1.64 -5.11 10.15
CA SER A 111 1.52 -5.06 8.69
C SER A 111 0.09 -4.78 8.25
N VAL A 112 -0.89 -5.46 8.87
CA VAL A 112 -2.31 -5.20 8.60
C VAL A 112 -2.71 -3.78 9.00
N ALA A 113 -2.23 -3.27 10.14
CA ALA A 113 -2.51 -1.90 10.55
C ALA A 113 -1.95 -0.86 9.58
N LEU A 114 -0.77 -1.11 8.99
CA LEU A 114 -0.19 -0.26 7.95
C LEU A 114 -1.03 -0.27 6.67
N HIS A 115 -1.46 -1.46 6.23
CA HIS A 115 -2.37 -1.61 5.09
C HIS A 115 -3.64 -0.76 5.27
N GLU A 116 -4.33 -0.90 6.41
CA GLU A 116 -5.59 -0.18 6.64
C GLU A 116 -5.35 1.32 6.90
N ALA A 117 -4.22 1.69 7.52
CA ALA A 117 -3.81 3.10 7.68
C ALA A 117 -3.55 3.77 6.33
N SER A 118 -2.99 3.03 5.36
CA SER A 118 -2.74 3.51 4.02
C SER A 118 -4.02 4.01 3.37
N HIS A 119 -5.13 3.27 3.47
CA HIS A 119 -6.42 3.70 2.94
C HIS A 119 -6.92 5.01 3.58
N SER A 120 -6.73 5.15 4.90
CA SER A 120 -7.08 6.35 5.64
C SER A 120 -6.30 7.57 5.14
N ILE A 121 -4.98 7.45 4.94
CA ILE A 121 -4.16 8.54 4.37
C ILE A 121 -4.57 8.81 2.93
N PHE A 122 -4.76 7.77 2.12
CA PHE A 122 -5.01 7.90 0.69
C PHE A 122 -6.29 8.67 0.37
N GLN A 123 -7.36 8.43 1.12
CA GLN A 123 -8.64 9.08 0.86
C GLN A 123 -8.63 10.61 1.03
N PHE A 124 -7.69 11.17 1.81
CA PHE A 124 -7.51 12.61 1.93
C PHE A 124 -6.87 13.22 0.68
N ASN A 125 -6.06 12.44 -0.04
CA ASN A 125 -5.37 12.90 -1.25
C ASN A 125 -6.21 12.67 -2.51
N PHE A 126 -6.82 11.49 -2.61
CA PHE A 126 -7.46 11.04 -3.85
C PHE A 126 -8.65 10.12 -3.58
N LYS A 127 -9.75 10.70 -3.09
CA LYS A 127 -10.97 9.97 -2.69
C LYS A 127 -11.55 9.02 -3.76
N LYS A 128 -11.38 9.33 -5.04
CA LYS A 128 -11.82 8.50 -6.19
C LYS A 128 -10.65 7.86 -6.95
N SER A 129 -9.57 7.51 -6.25
CA SER A 129 -8.39 6.90 -6.86
C SER A 129 -8.72 5.57 -7.55
N PRO A 130 -8.02 5.20 -8.64
CA PRO A 130 -8.04 3.85 -9.17
C PRO A 130 -7.72 2.82 -8.06
N LYS A 131 -8.42 1.68 -8.05
CA LYS A 131 -8.26 0.67 -7.00
C LYS A 131 -6.88 0.06 -6.96
N TRP A 132 -6.28 -0.22 -8.13
CA TRP A 132 -4.91 -0.73 -8.21
C TRP A 132 -3.89 0.16 -7.48
N LEU A 133 -4.11 1.47 -7.47
CA LEU A 133 -3.18 2.42 -6.87
C LEU A 133 -3.32 2.40 -5.34
N ASN A 134 -4.55 2.47 -4.83
CA ASN A 134 -4.82 2.48 -3.39
C ASN A 134 -4.42 1.13 -2.75
N GLU A 135 -4.90 0.01 -3.30
CA GLU A 135 -4.58 -1.33 -2.81
C GLU A 135 -3.10 -1.65 -3.03
N GLY A 136 -2.52 -1.30 -4.18
CA GLY A 136 -1.12 -1.58 -4.47
C GLY A 136 -0.15 -0.83 -3.55
N LEU A 137 -0.49 0.39 -3.13
CA LEU A 137 0.29 1.13 -2.14
C LEU A 137 0.10 0.56 -0.73
N ALA A 138 -1.12 0.21 -0.33
CA ALA A 138 -1.38 -0.45 0.95
C ALA A 138 -0.59 -1.77 1.09
N GLU A 139 -0.63 -2.60 0.04
CA GLU A 139 0.17 -3.83 -0.09
C GLU A 139 1.68 -3.60 -0.11
N PHE A 140 2.14 -2.44 -0.61
CA PHE A 140 3.55 -2.09 -0.53
C PHE A 140 3.93 -1.67 0.89
N PHE A 141 3.11 -0.84 1.53
CA PHE A 141 3.40 -0.28 2.85
C PHE A 141 3.34 -1.29 3.98
N GLU A 142 2.49 -2.31 3.89
CA GLU A 142 2.48 -3.43 4.85
C GLU A 142 3.81 -4.20 4.92
N THR A 143 4.68 -4.03 3.90
CA THR A 143 6.02 -4.63 3.84
C THR A 143 7.11 -3.79 4.49
N LEU A 144 6.80 -2.59 4.99
CA LEU A 144 7.77 -1.71 5.62
C LEU A 144 8.18 -2.25 6.99
N ASP A 145 9.48 -2.21 7.26
CA ASP A 145 10.04 -2.54 8.58
C ASP A 145 11.38 -1.82 8.81
N PHE A 146 11.91 -1.90 10.02
CA PHE A 146 13.24 -1.44 10.40
C PHE A 146 14.19 -2.61 10.59
N ASP A 147 15.41 -2.48 10.10
CA ASP A 147 16.45 -3.46 10.43
C ASP A 147 17.00 -3.25 11.85
N SER A 148 17.96 -4.09 12.24
CA SER A 148 18.61 -4.01 13.55
C SER A 148 19.34 -2.68 13.81
N GLU A 149 19.66 -1.92 12.77
CA GLU A 149 20.30 -0.61 12.85
C GLU A 149 19.27 0.53 12.84
N GLY A 150 17.98 0.22 12.69
CA GLY A 150 16.89 1.18 12.64
C GLY A 150 16.66 1.79 11.25
N ASN A 151 17.31 1.27 10.20
CA ASN A 151 17.10 1.72 8.82
C ASN A 151 15.78 1.18 8.29
N LEU A 152 15.01 2.05 7.63
CA LEU A 152 13.77 1.65 6.95
C LEU A 152 14.11 0.78 5.73
N TYR A 153 13.42 -0.35 5.62
CA TYR A 153 13.42 -1.17 4.42
C TYR A 153 12.01 -1.66 4.10
N SER A 154 11.83 -2.19 2.90
CA SER A 154 10.62 -2.92 2.53
C SER A 154 11.00 -4.31 2.02
N TYR A 155 10.39 -5.36 2.56
CA TYR A 155 10.68 -6.74 2.14
C TYR A 155 9.86 -7.15 0.90
N PRO A 156 10.45 -7.90 -0.03
CA PRO A 156 9.71 -8.39 -1.19
C PRO A 156 8.66 -9.44 -0.76
N GLN A 157 7.44 -9.32 -1.26
CA GLN A 157 6.43 -10.38 -1.14
C GLN A 157 6.69 -11.44 -2.21
N SER A 158 7.64 -12.33 -1.92
CA SER A 158 8.19 -13.32 -2.87
C SER A 158 7.11 -14.20 -3.52
N GLY A 159 6.05 -14.57 -2.79
CA GLY A 159 4.91 -15.31 -3.33
C GLY A 159 4.18 -14.57 -4.44
N ARG A 160 3.91 -13.27 -4.26
CA ARG A 160 3.28 -12.42 -5.28
C ARG A 160 4.21 -12.24 -6.48
N ILE A 161 5.49 -11.93 -6.23
CA ILE A 161 6.51 -11.77 -7.28
C ILE A 161 6.63 -13.04 -8.13
N LYS A 162 6.62 -14.22 -7.51
CA LYS A 162 6.65 -15.51 -8.23
C LYS A 162 5.45 -15.68 -9.16
N ARG A 163 4.24 -15.37 -8.69
CA ARG A 163 3.01 -15.44 -9.51
C ARG A 163 3.05 -14.46 -10.68
N ILE A 164 3.56 -13.25 -10.47
CA ILE A 164 3.73 -12.25 -11.52
C ILE A 164 4.73 -12.72 -12.58
N LYS A 165 5.89 -13.25 -12.17
CA LYS A 165 6.88 -13.81 -13.10
C LYS A 165 6.27 -14.95 -13.94
N ALA A 166 5.56 -15.88 -13.30
CA ALA A 166 4.90 -16.98 -13.99
C ALA A 166 3.88 -16.50 -15.04
N GLY A 167 3.14 -15.41 -14.75
CA GLY A 167 2.21 -14.83 -15.71
C GLY A 167 2.86 -13.95 -16.80
N ILE A 168 4.08 -13.46 -16.59
CA ILE A 168 4.88 -12.85 -17.66
C ILE A 168 5.37 -13.95 -18.61
N ASP A 169 5.80 -15.09 -18.07
CA ASP A 169 6.28 -16.24 -18.83
C ASP A 169 5.18 -16.86 -19.73
N SER A 170 3.90 -16.72 -19.36
CA SER A 170 2.78 -17.17 -20.19
C SER A 170 2.51 -16.31 -21.42
N LYS A 171 3.27 -15.22 -21.63
CA LYS A 171 3.21 -14.32 -22.81
C LYS A 171 1.85 -13.67 -23.08
N ASP A 172 1.02 -13.48 -22.05
CA ASP A 172 -0.18 -12.67 -22.17
C ASP A 172 0.21 -11.18 -22.29
N SER A 173 0.12 -10.63 -23.49
CA SER A 173 0.46 -9.23 -23.79
C SER A 173 -0.64 -8.24 -23.41
N GLU A 174 -1.86 -8.70 -23.14
CA GLU A 174 -2.99 -7.83 -22.84
C GLU A 174 -3.33 -7.79 -21.34
N ARG A 175 -2.63 -8.59 -20.52
CA ARG A 175 -2.85 -8.69 -19.08
C ARG A 175 -2.88 -7.33 -18.38
N LEU A 176 -1.85 -6.49 -18.57
CA LEU A 176 -1.77 -5.20 -17.87
C LEU A 176 -2.81 -4.20 -18.39
N LYS A 177 -3.08 -4.18 -19.71
CA LYS A 177 -4.13 -3.34 -20.29
C LYS A 177 -5.51 -3.71 -19.72
N SER A 178 -5.80 -5.01 -19.66
CA SER A 178 -7.04 -5.53 -19.09
C SER A 178 -7.15 -5.20 -17.59
N PHE A 179 -6.06 -5.37 -16.84
CA PHE A 179 -6.00 -5.04 -15.42
C PHE A 179 -6.32 -3.56 -15.14
N PHE A 180 -5.73 -2.63 -15.88
CA PHE A 180 -5.99 -1.19 -15.66
C PHE A 180 -7.38 -0.72 -16.09
N LYS A 181 -8.11 -1.53 -16.87
CA LYS A 181 -9.51 -1.29 -17.24
C LYS A 181 -10.51 -1.82 -16.23
N ILE A 182 -10.06 -2.59 -15.22
CA ILE A 182 -10.90 -3.05 -14.12
C ILE A 182 -11.42 -1.83 -13.36
N TYR A 183 -12.71 -1.54 -13.51
CA TYR A 183 -13.37 -0.48 -12.75
C TYR A 183 -13.56 -0.92 -11.30
N SER A 184 -13.80 0.04 -10.39
CA SER A 184 -13.74 -0.19 -8.95
C SER A 184 -14.64 -1.29 -8.40
N GLY A 185 -15.74 -1.60 -9.07
CA GLY A 185 -16.70 -2.64 -8.65
C GLY A 185 -16.25 -4.06 -8.98
N SER A 186 -15.41 -4.26 -10.00
CA SER A 186 -14.93 -5.59 -10.40
C SER A 186 -13.59 -5.98 -9.78
N PHE A 187 -12.86 -5.03 -9.17
CA PHE A 187 -11.56 -5.30 -8.54
C PHE A 187 -11.64 -6.35 -7.42
N TYR A 188 -12.70 -6.31 -6.61
CA TYR A 188 -12.96 -7.29 -5.54
C TYR A 188 -13.77 -8.51 -6.01
N GLY A 189 -13.96 -8.66 -7.33
CA GLY A 189 -14.73 -9.74 -7.94
C GLY A 189 -13.88 -10.99 -8.19
N HIS A 190 -14.08 -11.61 -9.36
CA HIS A 190 -13.25 -12.72 -9.80
C HIS A 190 -11.76 -12.32 -9.87
N ASP A 191 -10.88 -13.26 -9.52
CA ASP A 191 -9.42 -13.09 -9.53
C ASP A 191 -8.88 -12.00 -8.59
N ILE A 192 -9.58 -11.72 -7.48
CA ILE A 192 -9.15 -10.77 -6.44
C ILE A 192 -7.67 -10.92 -6.05
N ASP A 193 -7.20 -12.14 -5.84
CA ASP A 193 -5.79 -12.41 -5.52
C ASP A 193 -4.84 -11.90 -6.61
N ASP A 194 -5.18 -12.12 -7.88
CA ASP A 194 -4.37 -11.65 -9.01
C ASP A 194 -4.41 -10.14 -9.16
N ASN A 195 -5.56 -9.52 -8.87
CA ASN A 195 -5.72 -8.07 -8.87
C ASN A 195 -4.80 -7.41 -7.82
N TYR A 196 -4.80 -7.93 -6.59
CA TYR A 196 -3.89 -7.48 -5.54
C TYR A 196 -2.42 -7.75 -5.89
N ASN A 197 -2.10 -8.93 -6.45
CA ASN A 197 -0.74 -9.24 -6.89
C ASN A 197 -0.24 -8.26 -7.96
N THR A 198 -1.09 -7.93 -8.93
CA THR A 198 -0.76 -7.02 -10.03
C THR A 198 -0.69 -5.57 -9.55
N ALA A 199 -1.57 -5.16 -8.64
CA ALA A 199 -1.51 -3.85 -8.00
C ALA A 199 -0.18 -3.64 -7.24
N TYR A 200 0.16 -4.58 -6.35
CA TYR A 200 1.42 -4.59 -5.62
C TYR A 200 2.62 -4.56 -6.57
N SER A 201 2.61 -5.38 -7.63
CA SER A 201 3.76 -5.50 -8.52
C SER A 201 4.02 -4.23 -9.32
N VAL A 202 2.98 -3.52 -9.76
CA VAL A 202 3.13 -2.24 -10.44
C VAL A 202 3.76 -1.20 -9.52
N ILE A 203 3.28 -1.08 -8.28
CA ILE A 203 3.84 -0.15 -7.27
C ILE A 203 5.29 -0.54 -6.92
N TYR A 204 5.53 -1.82 -6.67
CA TYR A 204 6.85 -2.35 -6.38
C TYR A 204 7.84 -2.09 -7.52
N PHE A 205 7.41 -2.24 -8.78
CA PHE A 205 8.20 -1.85 -9.96
C PHE A 205 8.58 -0.38 -9.92
N PHE A 206 7.62 0.54 -9.73
CA PHE A 206 7.91 1.97 -9.69
C PHE A 206 8.91 2.32 -8.58
N ILE A 207 8.72 1.76 -7.38
CA ILE A 207 9.56 2.10 -6.22
C ILE A 207 10.94 1.46 -6.35
N LYS A 208 11.04 0.15 -6.59
CA LYS A 208 12.33 -0.56 -6.61
C LYS A 208 13.16 -0.29 -7.85
N SER A 209 12.55 0.15 -8.95
CA SER A 209 13.29 0.66 -10.12
C SER A 209 13.65 2.15 -10.03
N LYS A 210 13.40 2.80 -8.87
CA LYS A 210 13.68 4.23 -8.63
C LYS A 210 12.98 5.15 -9.63
N ARG A 211 11.69 4.89 -9.88
CA ARG A 211 10.83 5.61 -10.84
C ARG A 211 9.65 6.30 -10.15
N THR A 212 9.81 6.74 -8.90
CA THR A 212 8.75 7.43 -8.15
C THR A 212 8.27 8.71 -8.85
N ASP A 213 9.15 9.43 -9.57
CA ASP A 213 8.75 10.58 -10.39
C ASP A 213 7.78 10.21 -11.53
N LEU A 214 7.93 9.02 -12.13
CA LEU A 214 7.01 8.54 -13.15
C LEU A 214 5.67 8.12 -12.53
N LEU A 215 5.70 7.48 -11.35
CA LEU A 215 4.48 7.17 -10.60
C LEU A 215 3.71 8.44 -10.26
N LYS A 216 4.40 9.46 -9.75
CA LYS A 216 3.84 10.80 -9.49
C LYS A 216 3.16 11.39 -10.72
N LYS A 217 3.81 11.31 -11.88
CA LYS A 217 3.22 11.81 -13.14
C LYS A 217 1.95 11.03 -13.53
N VAL A 218 1.94 9.70 -13.38
CA VAL A 218 0.74 8.88 -13.62
C VAL A 218 -0.39 9.29 -12.67
N ILE A 219 -0.10 9.40 -11.37
CA ILE A 219 -1.08 9.81 -10.34
C ILE A 219 -1.67 11.18 -10.67
N LYS A 220 -0.83 12.16 -11.03
CA LYS A 220 -1.27 13.51 -11.41
C LYS A 220 -2.19 13.52 -12.63
N LEU A 221 -1.93 12.66 -13.62
CA LEU A 221 -2.81 12.51 -14.77
C LEU A 221 -4.13 11.83 -14.38
N ASN A 222 -4.09 10.84 -13.49
CA ASN A 222 -5.32 10.23 -12.97
C ASN A 222 -6.17 11.22 -12.17
N THR A 223 -5.58 12.10 -11.35
CA THR A 223 -6.33 13.13 -10.63
C THR A 223 -6.95 14.18 -11.56
N GLN A 224 -6.37 14.37 -12.75
CA GLN A 224 -6.93 15.19 -13.84
C GLN A 224 -8.03 14.48 -14.65
N GLY A 225 -8.34 13.21 -14.34
CA GLY A 225 -9.42 12.46 -14.96
C GLY A 225 -9.00 11.58 -16.15
N TYR A 226 -7.71 11.49 -16.49
CA TYR A 226 -7.23 10.51 -17.45
C TYR A 226 -7.34 9.09 -16.86
N ASP A 227 -7.79 8.13 -17.67
CA ASP A 227 -7.70 6.72 -17.29
C ASP A 227 -6.24 6.26 -17.15
N THR A 228 -6.01 5.13 -16.49
CA THR A 228 -4.64 4.67 -16.17
C THR A 228 -3.83 4.31 -17.41
N GLU A 229 -4.46 3.69 -18.42
CA GLU A 229 -3.76 3.37 -19.68
C GLU A 229 -3.28 4.66 -20.33
N LYS A 230 -4.16 5.67 -20.44
CA LYS A 230 -3.79 6.97 -21.02
C LYS A 230 -2.74 7.73 -20.20
N ALA A 231 -2.84 7.69 -18.87
CA ALA A 231 -1.87 8.30 -17.97
C ALA A 231 -0.47 7.67 -18.13
N ILE A 232 -0.41 6.34 -18.31
CA ILE A 232 0.82 5.60 -18.60
C ILE A 232 1.38 5.99 -19.96
N GLU A 233 0.56 6.03 -21.02
CA GLU A 233 0.99 6.45 -22.35
C GLU A 233 1.66 7.83 -22.34
N LEU A 234 1.02 8.82 -21.71
CA LEU A 234 1.52 10.19 -21.60
C LEU A 234 2.79 10.29 -20.73
N THR A 235 3.01 9.32 -19.85
CA THR A 235 4.18 9.27 -18.96
C THR A 235 5.37 8.56 -19.60
N PHE A 236 5.14 7.43 -20.27
CA PHE A 236 6.19 6.57 -20.83
C PHE A 236 6.43 6.79 -22.33
N GLY A 237 5.52 7.47 -23.02
CA GLY A 237 5.49 7.66 -24.48
C GLY A 237 4.58 6.66 -25.19
N SER A 238 4.40 5.47 -24.63
CA SER A 238 3.41 4.47 -25.04
C SER A 238 3.16 3.49 -23.89
N PHE A 239 2.03 2.79 -23.93
CA PHE A 239 1.73 1.72 -22.96
C PHE A 239 2.71 0.55 -23.13
N ASP A 240 3.00 0.16 -24.37
CA ASP A 240 3.89 -0.97 -24.65
C ASP A 240 5.30 -0.73 -24.08
N ARG A 241 5.82 0.51 -24.12
CA ARG A 241 7.11 0.85 -23.51
C ARG A 241 7.10 0.76 -21.99
N PHE A 242 5.97 1.05 -21.35
CA PHE A 242 5.81 0.80 -19.91
C PHE A 242 5.83 -0.71 -19.63
N GLU A 243 5.05 -1.48 -20.39
CA GLU A 243 4.95 -2.92 -20.22
C GLU A 243 6.28 -3.64 -20.45
N GLU A 244 7.03 -3.28 -21.50
CA GLU A 244 8.37 -3.80 -21.76
C GLU A 244 9.31 -3.57 -20.57
N ARG A 245 9.32 -2.36 -20.00
CA ARG A 245 10.14 -2.02 -18.84
C ARG A 245 9.73 -2.77 -17.59
N TYR A 246 8.43 -2.94 -17.38
CA TYR A 246 7.86 -3.73 -16.29
C TYR A 246 8.26 -5.20 -16.41
N LYS A 247 8.08 -5.82 -17.58
CA LYS A 247 8.47 -7.20 -17.86
C LYS A 247 9.97 -7.40 -17.69
N LEU A 248 10.78 -6.49 -18.23
CA LEU A 248 12.24 -6.50 -18.07
C LEU A 248 12.65 -6.48 -16.60
N PHE A 249 12.04 -5.60 -15.80
CA PHE A 249 12.30 -5.55 -14.35
C PHE A 249 12.05 -6.91 -13.69
N TYR A 250 10.90 -7.53 -13.92
CA TYR A 250 10.58 -8.82 -13.29
C TYR A 250 11.39 -10.00 -13.82
N ASN A 251 11.83 -9.97 -15.08
CA ASN A 251 12.72 -10.99 -15.64
C ASN A 251 14.07 -11.02 -14.91
N TYR A 252 14.63 -9.85 -14.59
CA TYR A 252 15.92 -9.74 -13.91
C TYR A 252 15.83 -9.58 -12.38
N HIS A 253 14.63 -9.39 -11.83
CA HIS A 253 14.42 -9.32 -10.39
C HIS A 253 14.63 -10.72 -9.76
N LYS A 254 15.55 -10.78 -8.81
CA LYS A 254 15.84 -11.99 -8.01
C LYS A 254 14.91 -12.11 -6.82
#